data_AF-A0A8E0S4U4-F1
#
_entry.id   AF-A0A8E0S4U4-F1
#
_cell.length_a   1.000
_cell.length_b   1.000
_cell.length_c   1.000
_cell.angle_alpha   90.00
_cell.angle_beta   90.00
_cell.angle_gamma   90.00
#
_symmetry.space_group_name_H-M   'P 1'
#
loop_
_entity.id
_entity.type
_entity.pdbx_description
1 polymer ?
#
loop_
_entity_poly.entity_id
_entity_poly.type
_entity_poly.pdbx_seq_one_letter_code
_entity_poly.pdbx_strand_id
1 'polypeptide(L)'
;MDDPYKKTKKRCFLCEHNIELDYKNVRLLSQFVSPYTGRIYGRHITGLCIPMQKRISKLITRSRQFGKQFLASQCASTDIAYSTGFMPFENKETVFLKDPRITVKTHY
;
A
#
# COMPACT_ATOMS: atom_id res chain seq x y z
N MET A 1 25.51 1.26 33.56
CA MET A 1 26.23 1.70 32.35
C MET A 1 25.61 0.93 31.20
N ASP A 2 25.12 1.63 30.17
CA ASP A 2 24.62 0.96 28.97
C ASP A 2 25.79 0.38 28.16
N ASP A 3 25.55 -0.77 27.52
CA ASP A 3 26.57 -1.50 26.75
C ASP A 3 26.96 -0.74 25.45
N PRO A 4 28.24 -0.32 25.28
CA PRO A 4 28.70 0.42 24.11
C PRO A 4 28.72 -0.39 22.81
N TYR A 5 28.61 -1.73 22.85
CA TYR A 5 28.58 -2.59 21.66
C TYR A 5 27.16 -2.93 21.18
N LYS A 6 26.13 -2.40 21.86
CA LYS A 6 24.73 -2.67 21.54
C LYS A 6 24.33 -2.03 20.21
N LYS A 7 24.15 -2.88 19.19
CA LYS A 7 23.65 -2.44 17.86
C LYS A 7 22.27 -1.79 17.98
N THR A 8 22.06 -0.75 17.19
CA THR A 8 20.75 -0.08 17.10
C THR A 8 19.69 -1.04 16.56
N LYS A 9 18.49 -0.97 17.14
CA LYS A 9 17.36 -1.78 16.68
C LYS A 9 16.97 -1.33 15.28
N LYS A 10 17.00 -2.24 14.31
CA LYS A 10 16.52 -1.99 12.94
C LYS A 10 15.06 -1.58 12.97
N ARG A 11 14.73 -0.47 12.31
CA ARG A 11 13.36 0.03 12.17
C ARG A 11 12.82 -0.27 10.77
N CYS A 12 11.50 -0.20 10.63
CA CYS A 12 10.85 -0.33 9.33
C CYS A 12 11.01 0.98 8.53
N PHE A 13 11.03 0.92 7.20
CA PHE A 13 11.13 2.12 6.34
C PHE A 13 10.13 3.22 6.74
N LEU A 14 8.86 2.86 6.98
CA LEU A 14 7.84 3.81 7.40
C LEU A 14 8.08 4.42 8.78
N CYS A 15 8.65 3.63 9.68
CA CYS A 15 8.93 4.00 11.06
C CYS A 15 10.16 4.92 11.14
N GLU A 16 11.10 4.74 10.23
CA GLU A 16 12.34 5.51 10.15
C GLU A 16 12.10 6.90 9.55
N HIS A 17 11.28 6.97 8.49
CA HIS A 17 10.92 8.24 7.85
C HIS A 17 9.68 8.93 8.45
N ASN A 18 9.05 8.33 9.48
CA ASN A 18 7.85 8.83 10.15
C ASN A 18 6.73 9.28 9.17
N ILE A 19 6.48 8.46 8.16
CA ILE A 19 5.53 8.80 7.08
C ILE A 19 4.09 8.68 7.59
N GLU A 20 3.30 9.74 7.41
CA GLU A 20 1.88 9.73 7.71
C GLU A 20 1.11 8.84 6.71
N LEU A 21 0.29 7.93 7.24
CA LEU A 21 -0.45 6.95 6.47
C LEU A 21 -1.94 7.29 6.40
N ASP A 22 -2.39 7.65 5.20
CA ASP A 22 -3.79 7.93 4.88
C ASP A 22 -4.34 6.99 3.81
N TYR A 23 -5.63 6.67 3.93
CA TYR A 23 -6.38 5.88 2.94
C TYR A 23 -6.60 6.65 1.63
N LYS A 24 -6.47 7.98 1.67
CA LYS A 24 -6.61 8.84 0.50
C LYS A 24 -5.39 8.78 -0.42
N ASN A 25 -4.22 8.45 0.12
CA ASN A 25 -2.97 8.40 -0.63
C ASN A 25 -2.83 7.04 -1.35
N VAL A 26 -3.58 6.89 -2.44
CA VAL A 26 -3.60 5.65 -3.23
C VAL A 26 -2.22 5.34 -3.81
N ARG A 27 -1.42 6.36 -4.16
CA ARG A 27 -0.09 6.17 -4.74
C ARG A 27 0.83 5.39 -3.78
N LEU A 28 0.90 5.81 -2.52
CA LEU A 28 1.70 5.12 -1.49
C LEU A 28 1.17 3.70 -1.23
N LEU A 29 -0.13 3.54 -1.03
CA LEU A 29 -0.74 2.25 -0.74
C LEU A 29 -0.61 1.24 -1.89
N SER A 30 -0.63 1.73 -3.13
CA SER A 30 -0.48 0.91 -4.33
C SER A 30 0.89 0.23 -4.44
N GLN A 31 1.90 0.71 -3.71
CA GLN A 31 3.23 0.09 -3.69
C GLN A 31 3.23 -1.22 -2.89
N PHE A 32 2.29 -1.39 -1.96
CA PHE A 32 2.15 -2.60 -1.15
C PHE A 32 1.23 -3.66 -1.77
N VAL A 33 0.83 -3.46 -3.03
CA VAL A 33 -0.11 -4.33 -3.74
C VAL A 33 0.48 -4.82 -5.06
N SER A 34 0.18 -6.08 -5.39
CA SER A 34 0.53 -6.70 -6.67
C SER A 34 -0.14 -5.96 -7.83
N PRO A 35 0.61 -5.55 -8.86
CA PRO A 35 0.03 -4.85 -10.01
C PRO A 35 -0.94 -5.70 -10.81
N TYR A 36 -0.70 -7.01 -10.91
CA TYR A 36 -1.46 -7.93 -11.77
C TYR A 36 -2.57 -8.70 -11.05
N THR A 37 -2.58 -8.68 -9.72
CA THR A 37 -3.51 -9.52 -8.93
C THR A 37 -4.27 -8.72 -7.88
N GLY A 38 -3.86 -7.48 -7.60
CA GLY A 38 -4.47 -6.67 -6.55
C GLY A 38 -4.27 -7.26 -5.13
N ARG A 39 -3.42 -8.28 -4.96
CA ARG A 39 -3.15 -8.89 -3.65
C ARG A 39 -2.18 -8.03 -2.85
N ILE A 40 -2.45 -7.85 -1.56
CA ILE A 40 -1.55 -7.13 -0.63
C ILE A 40 -0.32 -8.01 -0.37
N TYR A 41 0.87 -7.45 -0.50
CA TYR A 41 2.10 -8.18 -0.23
C TYR A 41 2.23 -8.56 1.26
N GLY A 42 2.78 -9.74 1.51
CA GLY A 42 3.09 -10.21 2.85
C GLY A 42 4.29 -9.50 3.48
N ARG A 43 4.42 -9.64 4.81
CA ARG A 43 5.52 -9.04 5.59
C ARG A 43 6.92 -9.42 5.09
N HIS A 44 7.10 -10.65 4.60
CA HIS A 44 8.39 -11.12 4.09
C HIS A 44 8.86 -10.37 2.84
N ILE A 45 7.93 -9.75 2.09
CA ILE A 45 8.22 -8.93 0.91
C ILE A 45 8.35 -7.45 1.31
N THR A 46 7.44 -6.95 2.15
CA THR A 46 7.40 -5.52 2.51
C THR A 46 8.46 -5.13 3.53
N GLY A 47 8.95 -6.07 4.34
CA GLY A 47 9.94 -5.80 5.40
C GLY A 47 9.41 -4.93 6.54
N LEU A 48 8.08 -4.76 6.65
CA LEU A 48 7.48 -3.88 7.64
C LEU A 48 7.35 -4.54 9.02
N CYS A 49 7.22 -3.70 10.04
CA CYS A 49 6.87 -4.17 11.38
C CYS A 49 5.39 -4.61 11.40
N ILE A 50 5.07 -5.54 12.30
CA ILE A 50 3.71 -6.09 12.46
C ILE A 50 2.63 -5.00 12.64
N PRO A 51 2.81 -3.96 13.49
CA PRO A 51 1.78 -2.94 13.66
C PRO A 51 1.55 -2.13 12.38
N MET A 52 2.62 -1.77 11.65
CA MET A 52 2.49 -1.01 10.40
C MET A 52 1.86 -1.84 9.28
N GLN A 53 2.20 -3.13 9.19
CA GLN A 53 1.57 -4.03 8.23
C GLN A 53 0.05 -4.13 8.47
N LYS A 54 -0.39 -4.26 9.73
CA LYS A 54 -1.81 -4.26 10.09
C LYS A 54 -2.48 -2.92 9.75
N ARG A 55 -1.80 -1.79 10.00
CA ARG A 55 -2.31 -0.45 9.68
C ARG A 55 -2.48 -0.25 8.18
N ILE A 56 -1.49 -0.61 7.36
CA ILE A 56 -1.57 -0.54 5.89
C ILE A 56 -2.70 -1.43 5.36
N SER A 57 -2.82 -2.66 5.85
CA SER A 57 -3.90 -3.55 5.41
C SER A 57 -5.29 -2.95 5.67
N LYS A 58 -5.50 -2.32 6.83
CA LYS A 58 -6.76 -1.63 7.14
C LYS A 58 -7.00 -0.44 6.22
N LEU A 59 -5.97 0.36 5.95
CA LEU A 59 -6.08 1.53 5.07
C LEU A 59 -6.40 1.11 3.62
N ILE A 60 -5.72 0.10 3.08
CA ILE A 60 -6.00 -0.44 1.74
C ILE A 60 -7.45 -0.94 1.65
N THR A 61 -7.91 -1.72 2.63
CA THR A 61 -9.29 -2.21 2.66
C THR A 61 -10.28 -1.04 2.71
N ARG A 62 -9.98 -0.01 3.51
CA ARG A 62 -10.80 1.20 3.61
C ARG A 62 -10.84 1.98 2.29
N SER A 63 -9.70 2.17 1.62
CA SER A 63 -9.62 2.82 0.30
C SER A 63 -10.47 2.09 -0.73
N ARG A 64 -10.41 0.76 -0.74
CA ARG A 64 -11.21 -0.09 -1.64
C ARG A 64 -12.71 -0.01 -1.37
N GLN A 65 -13.11 -0.02 -0.10
CA GLN A 65 -14.51 0.11 0.29
C GLN A 65 -15.10 1.45 -0.15
N PHE A 66 -14.36 2.55 0.02
CA PHE A 66 -14.81 3.86 -0.45
C PHE A 66 -14.96 3.91 -1.97
N GLY A 67 -14.02 3.34 -2.73
CA GLY A 67 -14.15 3.26 -4.19
C GLY A 67 -15.37 2.43 -4.63
N LYS A 68 -15.62 1.29 -3.96
CA LYS A 68 -16.79 0.45 -4.24
C LYS A 68 -18.10 1.15 -3.90
N GLN A 69 -18.15 1.91 -2.80
CA GLN A 69 -19.34 2.63 -2.38
C GLN A 69 -19.70 3.74 -3.38
N PHE A 70 -18.70 4.46 -3.90
CA PHE A 70 -18.93 5.55 -4.87
C PHE A 70 -19.49 5.04 -6.20
N LEU A 71 -19.03 3.87 -6.66
CA LEU A 71 -19.51 3.24 -7.90
C LEU A 71 -20.89 2.58 -7.75
N ALA A 72 -21.29 2.18 -6.54
CA ALA A 72 -22.58 1.53 -6.30
C ALA A 72 -23.78 2.50 -6.39
N SER A 73 -23.56 3.81 -6.25
CA SER A 73 -24.62 4.82 -6.35
C SER A 73 -24.84 5.37 -7.77
N GLN A 74 -24.00 5.00 -8.74
CA GLN A 74 -24.11 5.45 -10.13
C GLN A 74 -24.18 4.23 -11.06
N CYS A 75 -25.39 3.88 -11.47
CA CYS A 75 -25.63 2.93 -12.53
C CYS A 75 -25.10 3.50 -13.86
N ALA A 76 -24.48 2.64 -14.67
CA ALA A 76 -24.23 2.81 -16.12
C ALA A 76 -23.06 3.71 -16.54
N SER A 77 -21.84 3.18 -16.44
CA SER A 77 -20.92 2.97 -17.58
C SER A 77 -19.58 2.52 -17.03
N THR A 78 -18.97 1.51 -17.66
CA THR A 78 -17.67 0.91 -17.31
C THR A 78 -16.48 1.86 -17.44
N ASP A 79 -16.76 3.16 -17.61
CA ASP A 79 -15.84 4.18 -18.08
C ASP A 79 -15.54 5.29 -17.04
N ILE A 80 -16.16 5.25 -15.85
CA ILE A 80 -15.92 6.26 -14.80
C ILE A 80 -14.83 5.80 -13.79
N ALA A 81 -14.38 4.55 -13.89
CA ALA A 81 -13.41 3.97 -12.95
C ALA A 81 -12.01 4.62 -13.05
N TYR A 82 -11.62 5.17 -14.21
CA TYR A 82 -10.25 5.59 -14.48
C TYR A 82 -9.94 7.08 -14.20
N SER A 83 -10.93 7.88 -13.78
CA SER A 83 -10.73 9.31 -13.48
C SER A 83 -10.89 9.67 -12.00
N THR A 84 -11.40 8.77 -11.16
CA THR A 84 -11.80 9.08 -9.78
C THR A 84 -10.71 8.86 -8.72
N GLY A 85 -9.54 8.34 -9.11
CA GLY A 85 -8.39 8.22 -8.20
C GLY A 85 -8.59 7.24 -7.04
N PHE A 86 -9.54 6.30 -7.16
CA PHE A 86 -9.79 5.25 -6.16
C PHE A 86 -8.97 3.99 -6.45
N MET A 87 -8.62 3.24 -5.40
CA MET A 87 -7.76 2.06 -5.54
C MET A 87 -8.53 0.83 -6.05
N PRO A 88 -8.20 0.26 -7.23
CA PRO A 88 -8.89 -0.90 -7.80
C PRO A 88 -8.65 -2.20 -7.01
N PHE A 89 -9.59 -3.14 -7.17
CA PHE A 89 -9.56 -4.43 -6.47
C PHE A 89 -8.71 -5.48 -7.19
N GLU A 90 -8.82 -5.58 -8.52
CA GLU A 90 -8.24 -6.68 -9.33
C GLU A 90 -6.89 -6.31 -9.95
N ASN A 91 -6.80 -5.17 -10.63
CA ASN A 91 -5.58 -4.74 -11.33
C ASN A 91 -5.18 -3.32 -10.93
N LYS A 92 -3.89 -3.06 -10.71
CA LYS A 92 -3.36 -1.71 -10.42
C LYS A 92 -3.45 -0.85 -11.68
N GLU A 93 -3.80 0.43 -11.52
CA GLU A 93 -3.84 1.36 -12.66
C GLU A 93 -2.47 1.49 -13.32
N THR A 94 -2.48 1.62 -14.65
CA THR A 94 -1.27 1.74 -15.49
C THR A 94 -0.41 2.94 -15.11
N VAL A 95 -1.02 4.01 -14.58
CA VAL A 95 -0.37 5.24 -14.13
C VAL A 95 0.61 4.96 -12.97
N PHE A 96 0.27 4.04 -12.07
CA PHE A 96 1.11 3.70 -10.91
C PHE A 96 2.13 2.58 -11.19
N LEU A 97 2.17 2.05 -12.42
CA LEU A 97 3.09 0.96 -12.77
C LEU A 97 4.55 1.44 -12.90
N LYS A 98 4.74 2.73 -13.22
CA LYS A 98 6.06 3.37 -13.42
C LYS A 98 6.71 3.84 -12.11
N ASP A 99 6.02 3.74 -10.98
CA ASP A 99 6.56 4.19 -9.70
C ASP A 99 7.71 3.28 -9.21
N PRO A 100 8.76 3.84 -8.57
CA PRO A 100 9.81 3.04 -7.95
C PRO A 100 9.20 2.14 -6.86
N ARG A 101 9.43 0.82 -6.96
CA ARG A 101 8.90 -0.15 -5.99
C ARG A 101 9.72 -0.10 -4.71
N ILE A 102 9.08 0.27 -3.60
CA ILE A 102 9.68 0.25 -2.24
C ILE A 102 9.92 -1.18 -1.76
N THR A 103 9.11 -2.15 -2.21
CA THR A 103 9.33 -3.56 -1.91
C THR A 103 10.73 -3.94 -2.38
N VAL A 104 11.63 -4.09 -1.41
CA VAL A 104 12.98 -4.60 -1.62
C VAL A 104 12.84 -5.82 -2.51
N LYS A 105 13.45 -5.77 -3.70
CA LYS A 105 13.50 -6.93 -4.58
C LYS A 105 14.05 -8.06 -3.73
N THR A 106 13.21 -9.02 -3.36
CA THR A 106 13.69 -10.37 -3.14
C THR A 106 14.12 -10.83 -4.52
N HIS A 107 15.33 -10.41 -4.92
CA HIS A 107 16.13 -11.20 -5.83
C HIS A 107 16.33 -12.53 -5.10
N TYR A 108 15.54 -13.52 -5.49
CA TYR A 108 16.14 -14.82 -5.70
C TYR A 108 16.89 -14.74 -7.03
#